data_AF-A0A845LQ07-F1
#
_entry.id   AF-A0A845LQ07-F1
#
_cell.length_a   1.000
_cell.length_b   1.000
_cell.length_c   1.000
_cell.angle_alpha   90.00
_cell.angle_beta   90.00
_cell.angle_gamma   90.00
#
_symmetry.space_group_name_H-M   'P 1'
#
loop_
_entity.id
_entity.type
_entity.pdbx_description
1 polymer ?
#
loop_
_entity_poly.entity_id
_entity_poly.type
_entity_poly.pdbx_seq_one_letter_code
_entity_poly.pdbx_strand_id
1 'polypeptide(L)' 'MTLVELQKVLGERISIAVDESLDMDQRKDENILSQTISSLAKQMINNADIVLRTNKLVAEGKLKNSQIEKMVG' A
#
# COMPACT_ATOMS: atom_id res chain seq x y z
N MET A 1 -6.37 -7.05 -7.41
CA MET A 1 -6.29 -6.47 -6.05
C MET A 1 -6.72 -5.01 -6.10
N THR A 2 -7.92 -4.73 -5.64
CA THR A 2 -8.43 -3.38 -5.38
C THR A 2 -8.01 -2.90 -3.99
N LEU A 3 -8.18 -1.62 -3.67
CA LEU A 3 -7.95 -1.12 -2.31
C LEU A 3 -8.88 -1.79 -1.28
N VAL A 4 -10.09 -2.19 -1.69
CA VAL A 4 -11.05 -2.91 -0.85
C VAL A 4 -10.55 -4.32 -0.53
N GLU A 5 -10.02 -5.02 -1.54
CA GLU A 5 -9.41 -6.34 -1.36
C GLU A 5 -8.16 -6.24 -0.47
N LEU A 6 -7.34 -5.20 -0.65
CA LEU A 6 -6.17 -4.94 0.19
C LEU A 6 -6.56 -4.67 1.65
N GLN A 7 -7.60 -3.86 1.88
CA GLN A 7 -8.12 -3.59 3.23
C GLN A 7 -8.57 -4.88 3.92
N LYS A 8 -9.24 -5.78 3.20
CA LYS A 8 -9.65 -7.07 3.74
C LYS A 8 -8.44 -7.91 4.19
N VAL A 9 -7.44 -8.04 3.32
CA VAL A 9 -6.20 -8.78 3.64
C VAL A 9 -5.48 -8.17 4.84
N LEU A 10 -5.34 -6.84 4.90
CA LEU A 10 -4.73 -6.17 6.05
C LEU A 10 -5.49 -6.41 7.35
N GLY A 11 -6.83 -6.39 7.31
CA GLY A 11 -7.67 -6.69 8.47
C GLY A 11 -7.44 -8.11 8.99
N GLU A 12 -7.40 -9.10 8.09
CA GLU A 12 -7.10 -10.50 8.43
C GLU A 12 -5.71 -10.63 9.08
N ARG A 13 -4.68 -9.93 8.56
CA ARG A 13 -3.34 -9.92 9.15
C ARG A 13 -3.28 -9.31 10.54
N ILE A 14 -4.07 -8.26 10.80
CA ILE A 14 -4.17 -7.65 12.12
C ILE A 14 -4.81 -8.63 13.10
N SER A 15 -5.89 -9.30 12.71
CA SER A 15 -6.56 -10.31 13.53
C SER A 15 -5.62 -11.46 13.92
N ILE A 16 -4.79 -11.94 12.99
CA ILE A 16 -3.80 -12.99 13.26
C ILE A 16 -2.71 -12.47 14.21
N ALA A 17 -2.22 -11.25 14.02
CA ALA A 17 -1.14 -10.70 14.84
C ALA A 17 -1.52 -10.50 16.32
N VAL A 18 -2.81 -10.26 16.60
CA VAL A 18 -3.35 -10.10 17.96
C VAL A 18 -3.90 -11.39 18.56
N ASP A 19 -3.83 -12.51 17.83
CA ASP A 19 -4.28 -13.81 18.33
C ASP A 19 -3.38 -14.28 19.48
N GLU A 20 -3.95 -14.41 20.67
CA GLU A 20 -3.24 -14.86 21.89
C GLU A 20 -3.04 -16.38 21.93
N SER A 21 -3.72 -17.13 21.06
CA SER A 21 -3.64 -18.60 21.02
C SER A 21 -2.39 -19.14 20.31
N LEU A 22 -1.70 -18.28 19.55
CA LEU A 22 -0.46 -18.63 18.85
C LEU A 22 0.71 -18.78 19.82
N ASP A 23 1.49 -19.86 19.63
CA ASP A 23 2.77 -20.03 20.31
C ASP A 23 3.80 -18.98 19.84
N MET A 24 4.93 -18.91 20.53
CA MET A 24 5.96 -17.89 20.28
C MET A 24 6.59 -17.97 18.89
N ASP A 25 6.78 -19.19 18.36
CA ASP A 25 7.42 -19.40 17.06
C ASP A 25 6.43 -19.07 15.92
N GLN A 26 5.19 -19.55 16.04
CA GLN A 26 4.09 -19.20 15.13
C GLN A 26 3.86 -17.68 15.09
N ARG A 27 3.84 -17.03 16.27
CA ARG A 27 3.67 -15.57 16.37
C ARG A 27 4.78 -14.82 15.65
N LYS A 28 6.02 -15.31 15.72
CA LYS A 28 7.16 -14.69 15.03
C LYS A 28 7.02 -14.79 13.52
N ASP A 29 6.67 -15.96 12.99
CA ASP A 29 6.50 -16.18 11.56
C ASP A 29 5.34 -15.36 11.00
N GLU A 30 4.21 -15.33 11.71
CA GLU A 30 3.05 -14.52 11.33
C GLU A 30 3.36 -13.01 11.38
N ASN A 31 4.16 -12.54 12.33
CA ASN A 31 4.58 -11.15 12.39
C ASN A 31 5.44 -10.74 11.19
N ILE A 32 6.39 -11.59 10.76
CA ILE A 32 7.23 -11.33 9.59
C ILE A 32 6.37 -11.24 8.32
N LEU A 33 5.45 -12.18 8.14
CA LEU A 33 4.53 -12.20 7.01
C LEU A 33 3.62 -10.95 7.03
N SER A 34 3.06 -10.61 8.20
CA SER A 34 2.24 -9.40 8.38
C SER A 34 3.01 -8.12 8.06
N GLN A 35 4.28 -8.03 8.44
CA GLN A 35 5.13 -6.89 8.13
C GLN A 35 5.42 -6.77 6.63
N THR A 36 5.62 -7.90 5.95
CA THR A 36 5.80 -7.95 4.50
C THR A 36 4.54 -7.47 3.77
N ILE A 37 3.37 -8.00 4.16
CA ILE A 37 2.09 -7.61 3.59
C ILE A 37 1.80 -6.12 3.85
N SER A 38 2.04 -5.63 5.06
CA SER A 38 1.89 -4.21 5.41
C SER A 38 2.78 -3.31 4.54
N SER A 39 4.02 -3.74 4.26
CA SER A 39 4.95 -2.97 3.43
C SER A 39 4.49 -2.91 1.97
N LEU A 40 4.03 -4.04 1.42
CA LEU A 40 3.45 -4.09 0.07
C LEU A 40 2.20 -3.21 -0.02
N ALA A 41 1.34 -3.27 1.00
CA ALA A 41 0.14 -2.45 1.07
C ALA A 41 0.45 -0.95 1.03
N LYS A 42 1.45 -0.51 1.81
CA LYS A 42 1.92 0.89 1.79
C LYS A 42 2.39 1.31 0.40
N GLN A 43 3.16 0.46 -0.29
CA GLN A 43 3.61 0.74 -1.65
C GLN A 43 2.44 0.90 -2.63
N MET A 44 1.45 0.02 -2.56
CA MET A 44 0.25 0.12 -3.40
C MET A 44 -0.54 1.42 -3.17
N ILE A 45 -0.73 1.80 -1.91
CA ILE A 45 -1.41 3.05 -1.54
C ILE A 45 -0.63 4.27 -2.06
N ASN A 46 0.69 4.30 -1.85
CA ASN A 46 1.54 5.38 -2.34
C ASN A 46 1.49 5.49 -3.87
N ASN A 47 1.53 4.36 -4.58
CA ASN A 47 1.43 4.33 -6.04
C ASN A 47 0.07 4.84 -6.51
N ALA A 48 -1.02 4.45 -5.84
CA ALA A 48 -2.36 4.92 -6.15
C ALA A 48 -2.51 6.44 -5.94
N ASP A 49 -1.95 6.99 -4.86
CA ASP A 49 -1.95 8.44 -4.61
C ASP A 49 -1.15 9.20 -5.66
N ILE A 50 0.04 8.70 -6.05
CA ILE A 50 0.83 9.29 -7.14
C ILE A 50 0.02 9.34 -8.44
N VAL A 51 -0.61 8.23 -8.84
CA VAL A 51 -1.44 8.18 -10.05
C VAL A 51 -2.62 9.15 -9.97
N LEU A 52 -3.30 9.23 -8.83
CA LEU A 52 -4.42 10.15 -8.61
C LEU A 52 -3.98 11.62 -8.76
N ARG A 53 -2.85 11.99 -8.13
CA ARG A 53 -2.30 13.35 -8.20
C ARG A 53 -1.88 13.69 -9.63
N THR A 54 -1.23 12.77 -10.33
CA THR A 54 -0.86 12.96 -11.73
C THR A 54 -2.09 13.19 -12.59
N ASN A 55 -3.14 12.36 -12.45
CA ASN A 55 -4.40 12.53 -13.20
C ASN A 55 -5.04 13.89 -12.93
N LYS A 56 -5.02 14.35 -11.67
CA LYS A 56 -5.52 15.68 -11.29
C LYS A 56 -4.70 16.80 -11.96
N LEU A 57 -3.38 16.73 -11.92
CA LEU A 57 -2.51 17.74 -12.54
C LEU A 57 -2.66 17.78 -14.06
N VAL A 58 -2.88 16.64 -14.71
CA VAL A 58 -3.19 16.54 -16.14
C VAL A 58 -4.53 17.21 -16.44
N ALA A 59 -5.57 16.88 -15.67
CA ALA A 59 -6.90 17.46 -15.85
C ALA A 59 -6.92 18.98 -15.63
N GLU A 60 -6.10 19.49 -14.71
CA GLU A 60 -5.92 20.92 -14.45
C GLU A 60 -4.98 21.62 -15.46
N GLY A 61 -4.38 20.88 -16.40
CA GLY A 61 -3.42 21.40 -17.38
C GLY A 61 -2.07 21.83 -16.78
N LYS A 62 -1.85 21.61 -15.47
CA LYS A 62 -0.66 22.02 -14.73
C LYS A 62 0.54 21.12 -14.94
N LEU A 63 0.35 19.93 -15.50
CA LEU A 63 1.45 19.02 -15.81
C LEU A 63 2.26 19.47 -17.04
N LYS A 64 1.66 20.24 -17.95
CA LYS A 64 2.32 20.69 -19.19
C LYS A 64 3.51 21.61 -18.89
N ASN A 65 4.66 21.30 -19.49
CA ASN A 65 5.96 21.94 -19.29
C ASN A 65 6.47 21.92 -17.83
N SER A 66 5.91 21.05 -16.98
CA SER A 66 6.35 20.93 -15.60
C SER A 66 7.70 20.22 -15.50
N GLN A 67 8.45 20.43 -14.42
CA GLN A 67 9.71 19.67 -14.22
C GLN A 67 9.46 18.17 -14.10
N ILE A 68 8.33 17.77 -13.50
CA ILE A 68 8.02 16.35 -13.32
C ILE A 68 7.75 15.66 -14.66
N GLU A 69 7.10 16.33 -15.62
CA GLU A 69 6.94 15.83 -16.99
C GLU A 69 8.31 15.56 -17.64
N LYS A 70 9.26 16.51 -17.49
CA LYS A 70 10.63 16.33 -17.99
C LYS A 70 11.43 15.23 -17.29
N MET A 71 11.10 14.90 -16.05
CA MET A 71 11.75 13.84 -15.28
C MET A 71 11.24 12.44 -15.62
N VAL A 72 9.98 12.31 -16.03
CA VAL A 72 9.32 11.02 -16.29
C VAL A 72 9.31 10.69 -17.79
N GLY A 73 9.31 11.69 -18.67
CA GLY A 73 9.31 11.54 -20.14
C GLY A 73 8.06 12.11 -20.79
#